data_AF-A0A7S0F7W7-F1
#
_entry.id   AF-A0A7S0F7W7-F1
#
_cell.length_a   1.000
_cell.length_b   1.000
_cell.length_c   1.000
_cell.angle_alpha   90.00
_cell.angle_beta   90.00
_cell.angle_gamma   90.00
#
_symmetry.space_group_name_H-M   'P 1'
#
loop_
_entity.id
_entity.type
_entity.pdbx_description
1 polymer ?
#
loop_
_entity_poly.entity_id
_entity_poly.type
_entity_poly.pdbx_seq_one_letter_code
_entity_poly.pdbx_strand_id
1 'polypeptide(L)'
;FADLSRNVFIKTATVAINVFTQVNRLMIEFGLDGCKKNSKDFSSYGNHLPKDSVIASWDQAAALYAGSALIAPEGTATSNTGTGTLYYNMVHTLAKEFGAMQVDETTNEPVAIVNKNIMESFNTGKVALTQSDCDGEVRTSYYKIINQMRTPWIQGILKAAFEYSDYHYDTVRDREENGGKAAAYMAALLPDLYDCSPQAAEVVMEELSIMWPHGNTEKLRPDFQRLRNALEHQYQCLGITCEQVGGFINDVTGDYFEETRPCGGYGTMISQRRESVLSGNSASATAASSSSFVGTHKKGIVVSSFFVALALFFVTLALLMVTIRDRTQSNFATRLVSGALSSADYWLSQRTTSQDSYSPVHSDYEVQLRPMNHLQPGEESLI
;
A
#
# COMPACT_ATOMS: atom_id res chain seq x y z
N PHE A 1 5.53 -10.11 -20.35
CA PHE A 1 6.63 -10.22 -19.37
C PHE A 1 7.55 -11.34 -19.81
N ALA A 2 8.86 -11.11 -19.78
CA ALA A 2 9.83 -12.20 -19.87
C ALA A 2 9.70 -13.13 -18.64
N ASP A 3 10.18 -14.37 -18.74
CA ASP A 3 10.00 -15.39 -17.71
C ASP A 3 10.60 -14.99 -16.36
N LEU A 4 11.75 -14.33 -16.36
CA LEU A 4 12.37 -13.81 -15.13
C LEU A 4 11.48 -12.79 -14.43
N SER A 5 11.01 -11.78 -15.17
CA SER A 5 10.13 -10.73 -14.62
C SER A 5 8.85 -11.32 -14.01
N ARG A 6 8.25 -12.31 -14.68
CA ARG A 6 7.08 -13.04 -14.17
C ARG A 6 7.40 -13.80 -12.86
N ASN A 7 8.52 -14.52 -12.82
CA ASN A 7 8.92 -15.27 -11.63
C ASN A 7 9.20 -14.35 -10.43
N VAL A 8 9.86 -13.22 -10.67
CA VAL A 8 10.13 -12.22 -9.63
C VAL A 8 8.84 -11.59 -9.14
N PHE A 9 7.94 -11.20 -10.05
CA PHE A 9 6.62 -10.70 -9.69
C PHE A 9 5.88 -11.67 -8.76
N ILE A 10 5.81 -12.97 -9.11
CA ILE A 10 5.09 -13.98 -8.30
C ILE A 10 5.68 -14.07 -6.89
N LYS A 11 7.01 -14.11 -6.77
CA LYS A 11 7.69 -14.19 -5.46
C LYS A 11 7.41 -12.95 -4.62
N THR A 12 7.57 -11.77 -5.19
CA THR A 12 7.33 -10.50 -4.49
C THR A 12 5.86 -10.32 -4.13
N ALA A 13 4.93 -10.61 -5.05
CA ALA A 13 3.49 -10.53 -4.81
C ALA A 13 3.02 -11.52 -3.73
N THR A 14 3.63 -12.70 -3.64
CA THR A 14 3.31 -13.67 -2.57
C THR A 14 3.57 -13.05 -1.20
N VAL A 15 4.69 -12.34 -1.02
CA VAL A 15 4.98 -11.68 0.26
C VAL A 15 4.18 -10.39 0.40
N ALA A 16 4.22 -9.51 -0.59
CA ALA A 16 3.58 -8.19 -0.52
C ALA A 16 2.06 -8.28 -0.37
N ILE A 17 1.39 -9.20 -1.08
CA ILE A 17 -0.07 -9.29 -1.16
C ILE A 17 -0.62 -10.43 -0.29
N ASN A 18 -0.13 -11.67 -0.46
CA ASN A 18 -0.76 -12.81 0.21
C ASN A 18 -0.47 -12.81 1.71
N VAL A 19 0.77 -12.54 2.12
CA VAL A 19 1.13 -12.44 3.55
C VAL A 19 0.42 -11.24 4.19
N PHE A 20 0.40 -10.07 3.52
CA PHE A 20 -0.37 -8.91 4.00
C PHE A 20 -1.84 -9.26 4.21
N THR A 21 -2.47 -9.89 3.22
CA THR A 21 -3.88 -10.26 3.28
C THR A 21 -4.16 -11.21 4.43
N GLN A 22 -3.30 -12.21 4.64
CA GLN A 22 -3.49 -13.18 5.72
C GLN A 22 -3.25 -12.56 7.11
N VAL A 23 -2.24 -11.69 7.25
CA VAL A 23 -2.00 -10.93 8.49
C VAL A 23 -3.20 -10.03 8.80
N ASN A 24 -3.67 -9.27 7.81
CA ASN A 24 -4.84 -8.40 7.92
C ASN A 24 -6.10 -9.19 8.32
N ARG A 25 -6.34 -10.33 7.67
CA ARG A 25 -7.45 -11.23 7.96
C ARG A 25 -7.43 -11.72 9.41
N LEU A 26 -6.27 -12.21 9.87
CA LEU A 26 -6.11 -12.68 11.25
C LEU A 26 -6.42 -11.58 12.27
N MET A 27 -5.96 -10.35 12.01
CA MET A 27 -6.21 -9.22 12.91
C MET A 27 -7.66 -8.72 12.88
N ILE A 28 -8.33 -8.67 11.72
CA ILE A 28 -9.73 -8.20 11.64
C ILE A 28 -10.69 -9.30 12.13
N GLU A 29 -10.74 -10.43 11.42
CA GLU A 29 -11.81 -11.43 11.58
C GLU A 29 -11.73 -12.11 12.95
N PHE A 30 -10.52 -12.41 13.40
CA PHE A 30 -10.29 -13.13 14.64
C PHE A 30 -9.85 -12.21 15.78
N GLY A 31 -9.03 -11.20 15.50
CA GLY A 31 -8.58 -10.21 16.49
C GLY A 31 -9.71 -9.25 16.91
N LEU A 32 -10.04 -8.30 16.04
CA LEU A 32 -10.99 -7.21 16.35
C LEU A 32 -12.43 -7.70 16.51
N ASP A 33 -12.94 -8.47 15.54
CA ASP A 33 -14.31 -8.97 15.59
C ASP A 33 -14.47 -10.02 16.68
N GLY A 34 -13.47 -10.88 16.86
CA GLY A 34 -13.39 -11.81 17.98
C GLY A 34 -13.37 -11.09 19.33
N CYS A 35 -12.62 -10.00 19.47
CA CYS A 35 -12.62 -9.18 20.69
C CYS A 35 -14.00 -8.55 20.95
N LYS A 36 -14.67 -8.00 19.93
CA LYS A 36 -16.00 -7.37 20.08
C LYS A 36 -17.10 -8.35 20.45
N LYS A 37 -17.03 -9.57 19.90
CA LYS A 37 -17.88 -10.67 20.36
C LYS A 37 -17.49 -10.98 21.81
N ASN A 38 -16.21 -11.30 22.03
CA ASN A 38 -15.37 -11.42 23.24
C ASN A 38 -15.81 -10.65 24.49
N SER A 39 -16.15 -9.38 24.30
CA SER A 39 -16.41 -8.40 25.35
C SER A 39 -17.87 -8.37 25.81
N LYS A 40 -18.78 -9.11 25.16
CA LYS A 40 -20.24 -9.00 25.35
C LYS A 40 -20.94 -10.23 25.94
N ASP A 41 -20.24 -11.02 26.78
CA ASP A 41 -20.73 -12.24 27.46
C ASP A 41 -20.54 -13.56 26.67
N PHE A 42 -19.90 -14.55 27.34
CA PHE A 42 -19.48 -15.85 26.79
C PHE A 42 -20.06 -17.04 27.54
N SER A 43 -21.08 -16.84 28.37
CA SER A 43 -21.78 -17.95 29.03
C SER A 43 -22.24 -19.05 28.05
N SER A 44 -22.43 -18.74 26.76
CA SER A 44 -22.81 -19.70 25.72
C SER A 44 -21.68 -20.56 25.11
N TYR A 45 -20.39 -20.24 25.33
CA TYR A 45 -19.27 -20.91 24.62
C TYR A 45 -18.26 -21.63 25.52
N GLY A 46 -18.58 -21.78 26.81
CA GLY A 46 -17.80 -22.59 27.73
C GLY A 46 -16.60 -21.88 28.38
N ASN A 47 -16.12 -22.48 29.47
CA ASN A 47 -15.24 -21.86 30.45
C ASN A 47 -13.82 -21.60 29.87
N HIS A 48 -13.43 -20.33 29.77
CA HIS A 48 -12.06 -19.80 29.55
C HIS A 48 -11.37 -19.90 28.17
N LEU A 49 -12.00 -20.39 27.10
CA LEU A 49 -11.32 -20.56 25.78
C LEU A 49 -11.42 -19.41 24.74
N PRO A 50 -12.46 -18.54 24.72
CA PRO A 50 -12.66 -17.61 23.60
C PRO A 50 -11.60 -16.50 23.51
N LYS A 51 -11.21 -15.91 24.64
CA LYS A 51 -10.24 -14.81 24.70
C LYS A 51 -8.83 -15.27 24.33
N ASP A 52 -8.43 -16.44 24.82
CA ASP A 52 -7.13 -17.04 24.51
C ASP A 52 -7.03 -17.39 23.03
N SER A 53 -8.13 -17.86 22.41
CA SER A 53 -8.19 -18.05 20.96
C SER A 53 -8.00 -16.76 20.17
N VAL A 54 -8.60 -15.64 20.61
CA VAL A 54 -8.44 -14.33 19.96
C VAL A 54 -7.00 -13.84 20.06
N ILE A 55 -6.41 -13.95 21.26
CA ILE A 55 -5.01 -13.59 21.49
C ILE A 55 -4.09 -14.48 20.64
N ALA A 56 -4.35 -15.78 20.55
CA ALA A 56 -3.59 -16.71 19.73
C ALA A 56 -3.65 -16.36 18.24
N SER A 57 -4.81 -15.95 17.72
CA SER A 57 -4.92 -15.49 16.32
C SER A 57 -4.15 -14.18 16.07
N TRP A 58 -4.12 -13.27 17.04
CA TRP A 58 -3.30 -12.05 16.97
C TRP A 58 -1.80 -12.39 16.98
N ASP A 59 -1.38 -13.30 17.85
CA ASP A 59 -0.01 -13.82 17.89
C ASP A 59 0.35 -14.53 16.57
N GLN A 60 -0.58 -15.27 15.97
CA GLN A 60 -0.38 -15.91 14.67
C GLN A 60 -0.17 -14.86 13.55
N ALA A 61 -0.85 -13.71 13.62
CA ALA A 61 -0.63 -12.61 12.68
C ALA A 61 0.80 -12.04 12.82
N ALA A 62 1.26 -11.84 14.06
CA ALA A 62 2.62 -11.38 14.34
C ALA A 62 3.67 -12.40 13.86
N ALA A 63 3.46 -13.69 14.12
CA ALA A 63 4.35 -14.76 13.68
C ALA A 63 4.43 -14.85 12.14
N LEU A 64 3.30 -14.69 11.45
CA LEU A 64 3.28 -14.70 9.98
C LEU A 64 3.97 -13.47 9.37
N TYR A 65 3.86 -12.31 10.01
CA TYR A 65 4.59 -11.11 9.63
C TYR A 65 6.11 -11.29 9.79
N ALA A 66 6.53 -11.72 10.98
CA ALA A 66 7.93 -11.94 11.34
C ALA A 66 8.60 -13.01 10.48
N GLY A 67 7.90 -14.13 10.28
CA GLY A 67 8.45 -15.32 9.66
C GLY A 67 9.66 -15.87 10.42
N SER A 68 10.57 -16.52 9.69
CA SER A 68 11.80 -17.07 10.26
C SER A 68 12.84 -16.02 10.66
N ALA A 69 12.63 -14.74 10.32
CA ALA A 69 13.61 -13.68 10.58
C ALA A 69 13.82 -13.39 12.07
N LEU A 70 12.82 -13.74 12.91
CA LEU A 70 12.86 -13.60 14.36
C LEU A 70 13.05 -14.94 15.09
N ILE A 71 13.41 -16.01 14.39
CA ILE A 71 13.70 -17.31 15.03
C ILE A 71 15.18 -17.35 15.40
N ALA A 72 15.47 -17.52 16.68
CA ALA A 72 16.82 -17.76 17.17
C ALA A 72 17.29 -19.16 16.78
N PRO A 73 18.54 -19.31 16.33
CA PRO A 73 19.22 -20.59 16.46
C PRO A 73 19.08 -21.08 17.91
N GLU A 74 18.73 -22.36 18.10
CA GLU A 74 18.59 -22.94 19.43
C GLU A 74 19.82 -22.61 20.30
N GLY A 75 19.57 -22.10 21.52
CA GLY A 75 20.63 -21.75 22.48
C GLY A 75 21.13 -20.31 22.41
N THR A 76 20.54 -19.43 21.57
CA THR A 76 20.85 -17.99 21.56
C THR A 76 19.64 -17.15 21.97
N ALA A 77 19.84 -16.15 22.85
CA ALA A 77 18.77 -15.33 23.41
C ALA A 77 18.34 -14.15 22.51
N THR A 78 19.00 -13.97 21.36
CA THR A 78 18.79 -12.85 20.45
C THR A 78 18.81 -13.33 19.02
N SER A 79 17.78 -12.97 18.25
CA SER A 79 17.62 -13.42 16.88
C SER A 79 16.98 -12.37 16.01
N ASN A 80 17.79 -11.40 15.66
CA ASN A 80 17.56 -10.56 14.50
C ASN A 80 18.57 -11.00 13.44
N THR A 81 18.43 -12.22 12.92
CA THR A 81 19.40 -12.74 11.94
C THR A 81 19.28 -12.00 10.61
N GLY A 82 18.16 -11.33 10.35
CA GLY A 82 17.88 -10.69 9.06
C GLY A 82 17.84 -11.68 7.89
N THR A 83 17.74 -12.99 8.16
CA THR A 83 17.91 -14.06 7.16
C THR A 83 16.61 -14.77 6.76
N GLY A 84 15.45 -14.20 7.10
CA GLY A 84 14.14 -14.75 6.70
C GLY A 84 13.73 -14.36 5.27
N THR A 85 12.63 -14.92 4.76
CA THR A 85 12.12 -14.61 3.41
C THR A 85 10.73 -13.95 3.40
N LEU A 86 10.13 -13.78 4.58
CA LEU A 86 8.79 -13.21 4.75
C LEU A 86 8.83 -11.69 4.94
N TYR A 87 7.69 -11.11 5.30
CA TYR A 87 7.42 -9.67 5.26
C TYR A 87 8.43 -8.84 6.05
N TYR A 88 8.80 -9.29 7.26
CA TYR A 88 9.78 -8.63 8.10
C TYR A 88 11.12 -8.43 7.39
N ASN A 89 11.63 -9.46 6.69
CA ASN A 89 12.90 -9.34 5.98
C ASN A 89 12.78 -8.43 4.75
N MET A 90 11.65 -8.49 4.03
CA MET A 90 11.38 -7.59 2.91
C MET A 90 11.40 -6.11 3.37
N VAL A 91 10.74 -5.81 4.49
CA VAL A 91 10.77 -4.47 5.12
C VAL A 91 12.18 -4.10 5.52
N HIS A 92 12.91 -4.99 6.20
CA HIS A 92 14.25 -4.70 6.69
C HIS A 92 15.24 -4.41 5.55
N THR A 93 15.18 -5.21 4.49
CA THR A 93 16.03 -5.04 3.30
C THR A 93 15.78 -3.70 2.63
N LEU A 94 14.51 -3.35 2.38
CA LEU A 94 14.17 -2.08 1.74
C LEU A 94 14.48 -0.88 2.64
N ALA A 95 14.22 -0.99 3.95
CA ALA A 95 14.54 0.07 4.89
C ALA A 95 16.04 0.37 4.94
N LYS A 96 16.90 -0.66 4.84
CA LYS A 96 18.35 -0.48 4.75
C LYS A 96 18.74 0.33 3.51
N GLU A 97 18.19 -0.01 2.34
CA GLU A 97 18.42 0.71 1.08
C GLU A 97 17.85 2.14 1.11
N PHE A 98 16.83 2.38 1.93
CA PHE A 98 16.19 3.69 2.08
C PHE A 98 16.67 4.51 3.29
N GLY A 99 17.67 4.01 4.02
CA GLY A 99 18.12 4.67 5.25
C GLY A 99 17.03 4.85 6.31
N ALA A 100 15.96 4.04 6.27
CA ALA A 100 14.86 4.06 7.23
C ALA A 100 15.12 3.07 8.39
N MET A 101 16.35 3.13 8.91
CA MET A 101 16.87 2.25 9.96
C MET A 101 17.08 3.04 11.24
N GLN A 102 16.93 2.37 12.37
CA GLN A 102 17.29 2.90 13.69
C GLN A 102 18.03 1.84 14.49
N VAL A 103 18.68 2.25 15.57
CA VAL A 103 19.27 1.29 16.53
C VAL A 103 18.17 0.77 17.45
N ASP A 104 18.08 -0.54 17.58
CA ASP A 104 17.27 -1.19 18.60
C ASP A 104 17.96 -1.03 19.97
N GLU A 105 17.29 -0.43 20.95
CA GLU A 105 17.86 -0.17 22.26
C GLU A 105 18.13 -1.44 23.08
N THR A 106 17.44 -2.53 22.78
CA THR A 106 17.54 -3.80 23.50
C THR A 106 18.69 -4.64 22.95
N THR A 107 18.80 -4.73 21.63
CA THR A 107 19.83 -5.56 20.98
C THR A 107 21.07 -4.77 20.57
N ASN A 108 21.00 -3.43 20.55
CA ASN A 108 22.02 -2.53 20.01
C ASN A 108 22.37 -2.83 18.54
N GLU A 109 21.39 -3.32 17.77
CA GLU A 109 21.55 -3.67 16.35
C GLU A 109 20.67 -2.78 15.47
N PRO A 110 21.03 -2.54 14.20
CA PRO A 110 20.16 -1.84 13.26
C PRO A 110 18.86 -2.60 13.02
N VAL A 111 17.73 -1.91 13.10
CA VAL A 111 16.39 -2.42 12.80
C VAL A 111 15.63 -1.41 11.95
N ALA A 112 14.81 -1.88 11.03
CA ALA A 112 13.92 -1.01 10.27
C ALA A 112 12.92 -0.33 11.21
N ILE A 113 12.77 0.99 11.08
CA ILE A 113 11.84 1.80 11.88
C ILE A 113 10.44 1.18 11.85
N VAL A 114 9.99 0.82 10.65
CA VAL A 114 8.69 0.17 10.41
C VAL A 114 8.57 -1.19 11.10
N ASN A 115 9.60 -2.03 11.05
CA ASN A 115 9.56 -3.33 11.73
C ASN A 115 9.43 -3.17 13.24
N LYS A 116 10.23 -2.28 13.83
CA LYS A 116 10.17 -2.00 15.27
C LYS A 116 8.75 -1.54 15.67
N ASN A 117 8.23 -0.53 14.99
CA ASN A 117 6.90 0.01 15.29
C ASN A 117 5.77 -1.02 15.09
N ILE A 118 5.87 -1.89 14.08
CA ILE A 118 4.88 -2.94 13.84
C ILE A 118 4.93 -3.97 14.97
N MET A 119 6.12 -4.42 15.38
CA MET A 119 6.25 -5.39 16.48
C MET A 119 5.79 -4.81 17.82
N GLU A 120 6.07 -3.53 18.09
CA GLU A 120 5.53 -2.81 19.24
C GLU A 120 4.00 -2.73 19.18
N SER A 121 3.42 -2.43 18.01
CA SER A 121 1.97 -2.38 17.82
C SER A 121 1.30 -3.74 18.02
N PHE A 122 1.95 -4.83 17.60
CA PHE A 122 1.50 -6.19 17.90
C PHE A 122 1.47 -6.45 19.41
N ASN A 123 2.54 -6.09 20.14
CA ASN A 123 2.60 -6.25 21.59
C ASN A 123 1.53 -5.42 22.31
N THR A 124 1.38 -4.15 21.95
CA THR A 124 0.36 -3.26 22.50
C THR A 124 -1.05 -3.78 22.23
N GLY A 125 -1.32 -4.24 21.01
CA GLY A 125 -2.63 -4.81 20.64
C GLY A 125 -2.93 -6.08 21.44
N LYS A 126 -1.93 -6.95 21.65
CA LYS A 126 -2.06 -8.13 22.50
C LYS A 126 -2.42 -7.77 23.94
N VAL A 127 -1.73 -6.80 24.53
CA VAL A 127 -2.05 -6.32 25.89
C VAL A 127 -3.48 -5.77 25.94
N ALA A 128 -3.90 -4.98 24.96
CA ALA A 128 -5.25 -4.45 24.90
C ALA A 128 -6.33 -5.53 24.71
N LEU A 129 -6.04 -6.60 23.96
CA LEU A 129 -6.90 -7.79 23.87
C LEU A 129 -7.09 -8.45 25.25
N THR A 130 -6.05 -8.46 26.09
CA THR A 130 -6.16 -8.97 27.47
C THR A 130 -7.06 -8.09 28.36
N GLN A 131 -7.28 -6.84 27.97
CA GLN A 131 -8.13 -5.89 28.67
C GLN A 131 -9.52 -5.73 28.01
N SER A 132 -9.74 -6.43 26.89
CA SER A 132 -10.95 -6.31 26.07
C SER A 132 -11.21 -4.89 25.54
N ASP A 133 -10.16 -4.09 25.35
CA ASP A 133 -10.25 -2.74 24.76
C ASP A 133 -10.27 -2.81 23.22
N CYS A 134 -11.36 -3.37 22.69
CA CYS A 134 -11.46 -3.70 21.27
C CYS A 134 -11.55 -2.45 20.36
N ASP A 135 -12.28 -1.43 20.80
CA ASP A 135 -12.51 -0.20 20.03
C ASP A 135 -11.43 0.87 20.26
N GLY A 136 -10.67 0.77 21.36
CA GLY A 136 -9.53 1.64 21.66
C GLY A 136 -8.22 1.08 21.07
N GLU A 137 -7.37 0.54 21.95
CA GLU A 137 -5.97 0.26 21.60
C GLU A 137 -5.82 -0.96 20.66
N VAL A 138 -6.62 -2.03 20.87
CA VAL A 138 -7.31 -2.77 19.80
C VAL A 138 -7.09 -2.32 18.36
N ARG A 139 -8.06 -1.49 17.98
CA ARG A 139 -8.24 -0.89 16.67
C ARG A 139 -7.08 0.01 16.29
N THR A 140 -6.51 0.73 17.26
CA THR A 140 -5.40 1.65 17.03
C THR A 140 -4.13 0.89 16.59
N SER A 141 -3.77 -0.18 17.30
CA SER A 141 -2.65 -1.06 16.93
C SER A 141 -2.85 -1.68 15.55
N TYR A 142 -4.06 -2.17 15.27
CA TYR A 142 -4.40 -2.71 13.95
C TYR A 142 -4.10 -1.72 12.81
N TYR A 143 -4.57 -0.48 12.91
CA TYR A 143 -4.31 0.53 11.88
C TYR A 143 -2.83 0.90 11.78
N LYS A 144 -2.12 1.02 12.91
CA LYS A 144 -0.67 1.26 12.91
C LYS A 144 0.11 0.15 12.18
N ILE A 145 -0.30 -1.11 12.33
CA ILE A 145 0.32 -2.25 11.67
C ILE A 145 0.08 -2.19 10.16
N ILE A 146 -1.19 -2.20 9.72
CA ILE A 146 -1.50 -2.29 8.28
C ILE A 146 -0.99 -1.09 7.50
N ASN A 147 -1.04 0.12 8.08
CA ASN A 147 -0.54 1.33 7.42
C ASN A 147 0.96 1.24 7.18
N GLN A 148 1.71 0.83 8.20
CA GLN A 148 3.16 0.72 8.08
C GLN A 148 3.59 -0.46 7.20
N MET A 149 2.80 -1.54 7.10
CA MET A 149 3.06 -2.62 6.14
C MET A 149 3.03 -2.12 4.68
N ARG A 150 2.39 -0.99 4.36
CA ARG A 150 2.40 -0.40 3.01
C ARG A 150 3.73 0.26 2.64
N THR A 151 4.53 0.63 3.64
CA THR A 151 5.83 1.32 3.46
C THR A 151 6.78 0.62 2.48
N PRO A 152 7.06 -0.69 2.59
CA PRO A 152 7.91 -1.41 1.63
C PRO A 152 7.38 -1.36 0.19
N TRP A 153 6.07 -1.26 -0.02
CA TRP A 153 5.52 -1.16 -1.38
C TRP A 153 5.92 0.16 -2.02
N ILE A 154 5.84 1.25 -1.26
CA ILE A 154 6.25 2.58 -1.69
C ILE A 154 7.76 2.64 -1.93
N GLN A 155 8.55 2.11 -1.00
CA GLN A 155 10.01 2.00 -1.16
C GLN A 155 10.37 1.24 -2.42
N GLY A 156 9.76 0.07 -2.66
CA GLY A 156 10.01 -0.74 -3.84
C GLY A 156 9.62 -0.05 -5.16
N ILE A 157 8.51 0.70 -5.16
CA ILE A 157 8.09 1.52 -6.32
C ILE A 157 9.09 2.66 -6.59
N LEU A 158 9.47 3.40 -5.55
CA LEU A 158 10.41 4.51 -5.66
C LEU A 158 11.77 4.04 -6.15
N LYS A 159 12.28 2.93 -5.61
CA LYS A 159 13.55 2.32 -6.03
C LYS A 159 13.54 2.02 -7.52
N ALA A 160 12.52 1.28 -7.97
CA ALA A 160 12.43 0.90 -9.38
C ALA A 160 12.31 2.12 -10.29
N ALA A 161 11.51 3.11 -9.91
CA ALA A 161 11.36 4.34 -10.68
C ALA A 161 12.69 5.11 -10.78
N PHE A 162 13.42 5.25 -9.66
CA PHE A 162 14.71 5.94 -9.62
C PHE A 162 15.75 5.24 -10.49
N GLU A 163 15.99 3.95 -10.25
CA GLU A 163 17.00 3.16 -10.97
C GLU A 163 16.74 3.12 -12.49
N TYR A 164 15.48 3.11 -12.92
CA TYR A 164 15.11 3.15 -14.34
C TYR A 164 15.20 4.56 -14.95
N SER A 165 14.99 5.61 -14.15
CA SER A 165 15.03 7.01 -14.61
C SER A 165 16.44 7.46 -14.99
N ASP A 166 17.47 7.00 -14.28
CA ASP A 166 18.87 7.38 -14.53
C ASP A 166 19.73 6.25 -15.17
N TYR A 167 19.12 5.14 -15.58
CA TYR A 167 19.84 4.00 -16.18
C TYR A 167 20.91 3.41 -15.26
N HIS A 168 20.59 3.26 -13.98
CA HIS A 168 21.47 2.58 -13.02
C HIS A 168 21.56 1.06 -13.25
N TYR A 169 20.80 0.52 -14.22
CA TYR A 169 20.87 -0.89 -14.59
C TYR A 169 22.01 -1.18 -15.57
N ASP A 170 22.86 -2.12 -15.18
CA ASP A 170 23.98 -2.61 -15.98
C ASP A 170 23.54 -3.64 -17.05
N THR A 171 22.37 -4.27 -16.89
CA THR A 171 21.94 -5.42 -17.70
C THR A 171 20.43 -5.48 -17.99
N VAL A 172 20.04 -6.27 -18.99
CA VAL A 172 18.63 -6.61 -19.29
C VAL A 172 17.99 -7.36 -18.11
N ARG A 173 18.76 -8.24 -17.46
CA ARG A 173 18.32 -9.05 -16.33
C ARG A 173 17.83 -8.17 -15.18
N ASP A 174 18.60 -7.16 -14.82
CA ASP A 174 18.29 -6.27 -13.70
C ASP A 174 17.05 -5.43 -13.98
N ARG A 175 16.85 -5.02 -15.25
CA ARG A 175 15.61 -4.36 -15.68
C ARG A 175 14.39 -5.28 -15.52
N GLU A 176 14.50 -6.54 -15.93
CA GLU A 176 13.39 -7.50 -15.81
C GLU A 176 13.05 -7.83 -14.36
N GLU A 177 14.07 -7.99 -13.52
CA GLU A 177 13.92 -8.22 -12.09
C GLU A 177 13.20 -7.05 -11.40
N ASN A 178 13.71 -5.83 -11.58
CA ASN A 178 13.12 -4.66 -10.93
C ASN A 178 11.74 -4.31 -11.49
N GLY A 179 11.51 -4.49 -12.80
CA GLY A 179 10.17 -4.35 -13.39
C GLY A 179 9.16 -5.35 -12.79
N GLY A 180 9.59 -6.57 -12.49
CA GLY A 180 8.77 -7.58 -11.82
C GLY A 180 8.42 -7.20 -10.38
N LYS A 181 9.40 -6.73 -9.59
CA LYS A 181 9.18 -6.23 -8.22
C LYS A 181 8.27 -5.01 -8.20
N ALA A 182 8.52 -4.03 -9.05
CA ALA A 182 7.75 -2.80 -9.16
C ALA A 182 6.27 -3.09 -9.47
N ALA A 183 6.01 -3.99 -10.42
CA ALA A 183 4.66 -4.40 -10.76
C ALA A 183 3.94 -5.07 -9.56
N ALA A 184 4.65 -5.88 -8.77
CA ALA A 184 4.07 -6.53 -7.59
C ALA A 184 3.73 -5.52 -6.48
N TYR A 185 4.64 -4.59 -6.17
CA TYR A 185 4.39 -3.55 -5.18
C TYR A 185 3.30 -2.58 -5.61
N MET A 186 3.29 -2.20 -6.89
CA MET A 186 2.23 -1.37 -7.46
C MET A 186 0.87 -2.07 -7.39
N ALA A 187 0.80 -3.37 -7.72
CA ALA A 187 -0.43 -4.14 -7.59
C ALA A 187 -0.93 -4.21 -6.13
N ALA A 188 -0.03 -4.26 -5.16
CA ALA A 188 -0.39 -4.21 -3.73
C ALA A 188 -0.90 -2.83 -3.29
N LEU A 189 -0.26 -1.74 -3.74
CA LEU A 189 -0.53 -0.37 -3.29
C LEU A 189 -1.71 0.30 -4.01
N LEU A 190 -1.94 -0.01 -5.29
CA LEU A 190 -2.89 0.72 -6.15
C LEU A 190 -4.30 0.86 -5.56
N PRO A 191 -4.90 -0.16 -4.92
CA PRO A 191 -6.23 -0.01 -4.32
C PRO A 191 -6.27 1.08 -3.24
N ASP A 192 -5.32 1.04 -2.29
CA ASP A 192 -5.24 2.04 -1.22
C ASP A 192 -4.90 3.42 -1.79
N LEU A 193 -4.04 3.48 -2.80
CA LEU A 193 -3.66 4.74 -3.44
C LEU A 193 -4.82 5.36 -4.22
N TYR A 194 -5.65 4.55 -4.89
CA TYR A 194 -6.82 5.02 -5.60
C TYR A 194 -7.88 5.57 -4.65
N ASP A 195 -8.08 4.91 -3.51
CA ASP A 195 -8.96 5.40 -2.44
C ASP A 195 -8.50 6.76 -1.88
N CYS A 196 -7.18 6.98 -1.79
CA CYS A 196 -6.61 8.27 -1.41
C CYS A 196 -6.69 9.33 -2.51
N SER A 197 -6.29 8.98 -3.73
CA SER A 197 -6.33 9.84 -4.91
C SER A 197 -6.29 9.01 -6.20
N PRO A 198 -7.40 8.97 -6.96
CA PRO A 198 -7.43 8.34 -8.28
C PRO A 198 -6.37 8.88 -9.24
N GLN A 199 -6.07 10.19 -9.15
CA GLN A 199 -5.06 10.86 -9.97
C GLN A 199 -3.64 10.40 -9.60
N ALA A 200 -3.32 10.23 -8.32
CA ALA A 200 -2.02 9.72 -7.90
C ALA A 200 -1.83 8.27 -8.37
N ALA A 201 -2.88 7.45 -8.27
CA ALA A 201 -2.87 6.07 -8.77
C ALA A 201 -2.62 6.02 -10.30
N GLU A 202 -3.26 6.91 -11.07
CA GLU A 202 -3.04 7.02 -12.50
C GLU A 202 -1.59 7.42 -12.84
N VAL A 203 -1.02 8.41 -12.14
CA VAL A 203 0.38 8.82 -12.32
C VAL A 203 1.34 7.66 -12.06
N VAL A 204 1.19 6.95 -10.93
CA VAL A 204 2.07 5.83 -10.58
C VAL A 204 1.97 4.72 -11.62
N MET A 205 0.76 4.40 -12.09
CA MET A 205 0.54 3.38 -13.11
C MET A 205 1.15 3.80 -14.45
N GLU A 206 0.96 5.05 -14.88
CA GLU A 206 1.50 5.58 -16.13
C GLU A 206 3.04 5.49 -16.12
N GLU A 207 3.67 5.99 -15.06
CA GLU A 207 5.13 6.03 -14.93
C GLU A 207 5.76 4.65 -14.85
N LEU A 208 5.16 3.71 -14.10
CA LEU A 208 5.70 2.34 -14.01
C LEU A 208 5.39 1.48 -15.24
N SER A 209 4.33 1.80 -16.00
CA SER A 209 3.96 1.02 -17.19
C SER A 209 5.06 0.99 -18.25
N ILE A 210 5.90 2.02 -18.29
CA ILE A 210 7.06 2.15 -19.19
C ILE A 210 8.02 0.97 -19.05
N MET A 211 8.10 0.36 -17.86
CA MET A 211 8.98 -0.78 -17.59
C MET A 211 8.46 -2.10 -18.18
N TRP A 212 7.24 -2.13 -18.72
CA TRP A 212 6.65 -3.35 -19.26
C TRP A 212 6.91 -3.52 -20.76
N PRO A 213 7.02 -4.77 -21.25
CA PRO A 213 7.31 -5.05 -22.67
C PRO A 213 6.33 -4.44 -23.70
N HIS A 214 5.16 -3.96 -23.25
CA HIS A 214 4.15 -3.28 -24.06
C HIS A 214 3.67 -1.98 -23.40
N GLY A 215 4.55 -1.35 -22.62
CA GLY A 215 4.31 -0.08 -21.94
C GLY A 215 4.21 1.10 -22.91
N ASN A 216 4.16 2.31 -22.36
CA ASN A 216 4.21 3.54 -23.15
C ASN A 216 5.50 3.56 -24.00
N THR A 217 5.37 3.44 -25.32
CA THR A 217 6.50 3.41 -26.26
C THR A 217 7.00 4.80 -26.65
N GLU A 218 6.26 5.85 -26.29
CA GLU A 218 6.61 7.25 -26.58
C GLU A 218 7.55 7.82 -25.51
N LYS A 219 7.52 7.27 -24.29
CA LYS A 219 8.36 7.67 -23.16
C LYS A 219 9.37 6.57 -22.82
N LEU A 220 10.66 6.89 -22.89
CA LEU A 220 11.74 5.89 -22.70
C LEU A 220 12.07 5.60 -21.23
N ARG A 221 11.70 6.50 -20.31
CA ARG A 221 12.07 6.43 -18.88
C ARG A 221 10.98 7.05 -18.00
N PRO A 222 10.75 6.54 -16.78
CA PRO A 222 9.84 7.18 -15.83
C PRO A 222 10.37 8.56 -15.41
N ASP A 223 9.44 9.47 -15.13
CA ASP A 223 9.72 10.72 -14.43
C ASP A 223 9.66 10.43 -12.92
N PHE A 224 10.83 10.22 -12.32
CA PHE A 224 10.95 9.89 -10.91
C PHE A 224 10.37 10.98 -10.01
N GLN A 225 10.60 12.26 -10.32
CA GLN A 225 10.09 13.37 -9.50
C GLN A 225 8.56 13.45 -9.57
N ARG A 226 7.97 13.25 -10.74
CA ARG A 226 6.50 13.18 -10.90
C ARG A 226 5.91 12.04 -10.08
N LEU A 227 6.49 10.84 -10.18
CA LEU A 227 6.03 9.67 -9.42
C LEU A 227 6.21 9.84 -7.91
N ARG A 228 7.39 10.32 -7.48
CA ARG A 228 7.71 10.55 -6.07
C ARG A 228 6.75 11.56 -5.46
N ASN A 229 6.52 12.68 -6.13
CA ASN A 229 5.56 13.68 -5.69
C ASN A 229 4.15 13.09 -5.59
N ALA A 230 3.71 12.29 -6.56
CA ALA A 230 2.39 11.66 -6.51
C ALA A 230 2.23 10.76 -5.26
N LEU A 231 3.27 10.03 -4.86
CA LEU A 231 3.28 9.17 -3.67
C LEU A 231 3.38 9.97 -2.36
N GLU A 232 4.34 10.88 -2.24
CA GLU A 232 4.60 11.65 -1.01
C GLU A 232 3.37 12.45 -0.56
N HIS A 233 2.59 13.00 -1.51
CA HIS A 233 1.36 13.72 -1.19
C HIS A 233 0.25 12.85 -0.60
N GLN A 234 0.35 11.51 -0.70
CA GLN A 234 -0.65 10.58 -0.15
C GLN A 234 -0.23 9.95 1.18
N TYR A 235 0.96 10.23 1.70
CA TYR A 235 1.46 9.60 2.93
C TYR A 235 0.54 9.81 4.13
N GLN A 236 -0.04 11.01 4.27
CA GLN A 236 -1.01 11.28 5.32
C GLN A 236 -2.26 10.39 5.20
N CYS A 237 -2.79 10.20 3.98
CA CYS A 237 -3.95 9.34 3.76
C CYS A 237 -3.62 7.85 3.99
N LEU A 238 -2.42 7.42 3.57
CA LEU A 238 -1.92 6.06 3.79
C LEU A 238 -1.52 5.79 5.25
N GLY A 239 -1.47 6.83 6.10
CA GLY A 239 -1.15 6.74 7.52
C GLY A 239 0.31 6.44 7.81
N ILE A 240 1.22 6.93 6.97
CA ILE A 240 2.67 6.77 7.08
C ILE A 240 3.38 8.13 7.00
N THR A 241 4.68 8.15 7.28
CA THR A 241 5.50 9.36 7.33
C THR A 241 6.71 9.25 6.42
N CYS A 242 7.29 10.40 6.08
CA CYS A 242 8.52 10.49 5.30
C CYS A 242 9.70 9.78 5.95
N GLU A 243 9.81 9.84 7.29
CA GLU A 243 10.88 9.17 8.04
C GLU A 243 10.76 7.64 7.94
N GLN A 244 9.54 7.11 7.96
CA GLN A 244 9.30 5.67 7.78
C GLN A 244 9.66 5.20 6.37
N VAL A 245 9.41 6.02 5.34
CA VAL A 245 9.75 5.68 3.96
C VAL A 245 11.26 5.84 3.71
N GLY A 246 11.86 6.92 4.19
CA GLY A 246 13.27 7.24 3.97
C GLY A 246 13.56 7.75 2.56
N GLY A 247 14.80 7.57 2.11
CA GLY A 247 15.30 7.98 0.81
C GLY A 247 16.38 7.04 0.30
N PHE A 248 16.51 6.86 -1.01
CA PHE A 248 17.39 5.81 -1.54
C PHE A 248 18.87 6.17 -1.33
N ILE A 249 19.62 5.29 -0.68
CA ILE A 249 21.04 5.46 -0.33
C ILE A 249 21.92 5.05 -1.51
N ASN A 250 23.00 5.79 -1.71
CA ASN A 250 24.11 5.38 -2.54
C ASN A 250 25.10 4.57 -1.70
N ASP A 251 25.17 3.26 -1.95
CA ASP A 251 26.00 2.30 -1.21
C ASP A 251 27.50 2.63 -1.24
N VAL A 252 27.98 3.40 -2.22
CA VAL A 252 29.40 3.80 -2.32
C VAL A 252 29.71 4.94 -1.36
N THR A 253 28.82 5.93 -1.28
CA THR A 253 29.02 7.13 -0.46
C THR A 253 28.48 7.00 0.96
N GLY A 254 27.47 6.15 1.17
CA GLY A 254 26.69 6.09 2.41
C GLY A 254 25.65 7.21 2.56
N ASP A 255 25.65 8.20 1.68
CA ASP A 255 24.67 9.28 1.62
C ASP A 255 23.48 8.95 0.70
N TYR A 256 22.37 9.68 0.85
CA TYR A 256 21.25 9.64 -0.10
C TYR A 256 21.65 10.19 -1.47
N PHE A 257 21.10 9.62 -2.54
CA PHE A 257 21.11 10.33 -3.83
C PHE A 257 20.37 11.66 -3.66
N GLU A 258 20.86 12.73 -4.29
CA GLU A 258 20.35 14.09 -4.09
C GLU A 258 18.85 14.18 -4.36
N GLU A 259 18.39 13.50 -5.41
CA GLU A 259 17.01 13.45 -5.85
C GLU A 259 16.10 12.53 -5.01
N THR A 260 16.65 11.64 -4.19
CA THR A 260 15.89 10.62 -3.47
C THR A 260 15.80 10.89 -1.97
N ARG A 261 16.39 11.99 -1.49
CA ARG A 261 16.37 12.37 -0.08
C ARG A 261 14.96 12.25 0.51
N PRO A 262 14.82 11.74 1.75
CA PRO A 262 13.54 11.69 2.43
C PRO A 262 12.87 13.07 2.38
N CYS A 263 11.61 13.12 1.93
CA CYS A 263 10.79 14.31 1.70
C CYS A 263 11.50 15.68 1.91
N GLY A 264 12.12 16.20 0.85
CA GLY A 264 12.75 17.53 0.81
C GLY A 264 11.77 18.71 0.70
N GLY A 265 10.70 18.75 1.52
CA GLY A 265 9.94 19.99 1.79
C GLY A 265 8.78 20.38 0.87
N TYR A 266 8.29 19.53 -0.05
CA TYR A 266 7.16 19.88 -0.93
C TYR A 266 5.77 19.55 -0.35
N GLY A 267 5.69 18.78 0.73
CA GLY A 267 4.46 18.60 1.51
C GLY A 267 3.89 19.88 2.16
N THR A 268 4.65 20.98 2.14
CA THR A 268 4.22 22.30 2.67
C THR A 268 3.66 23.25 1.61
N MET A 269 3.82 22.95 0.31
CA MET A 269 3.35 23.84 -0.76
C MET A 269 1.87 23.63 -1.12
N ILE A 270 1.26 22.49 -0.75
CA ILE A 270 -0.18 22.25 -0.97
C ILE A 270 -1.04 22.76 0.20
N SER A 271 -0.51 22.85 1.43
CA SER A 271 -1.26 23.49 2.54
C SER A 271 -1.42 25.00 2.33
N GLN A 272 -0.45 25.67 1.70
CA GLN A 272 -0.52 27.11 1.42
C GLN A 272 -1.57 27.50 0.36
N ARG A 273 -1.95 26.58 -0.53
CA ARG A 273 -3.05 26.86 -1.49
C ARG A 273 -4.43 26.78 -0.82
N ARG A 274 -4.58 26.06 0.29
CA ARG A 274 -5.85 25.97 1.02
C ARG A 274 -6.07 27.16 1.96
N GLU A 275 -5.00 27.72 2.54
CA GLU A 275 -5.10 28.89 3.43
C GLU A 275 -5.26 30.23 2.69
N SER A 276 -4.70 30.37 1.48
CA SER A 276 -4.86 31.58 0.67
C SER A 276 -6.28 31.78 0.09
N VAL A 277 -7.10 30.74 0.08
CA VAL A 277 -8.52 30.82 -0.32
C VAL A 277 -9.44 31.14 0.88
N LEU A 278 -8.99 30.90 2.11
CA LEU A 278 -9.78 31.10 3.34
C LEU A 278 -9.52 32.42 4.07
N SER A 279 -8.39 33.10 3.81
CA SER A 279 -8.06 34.41 4.41
C SER A 279 -8.42 35.64 3.57
N GLY A 280 -9.17 35.48 2.47
CA GLY A 280 -9.52 36.59 1.57
C GLY A 280 -10.69 37.49 1.99
N ASN A 281 -11.44 37.14 3.05
CA ASN A 281 -12.63 37.89 3.46
C ASN A 281 -12.54 38.36 4.91
N SER A 282 -11.73 39.38 5.18
CA SER A 282 -11.89 40.31 6.32
C SER A 282 -10.88 41.46 6.25
N ALA A 283 -11.28 42.61 5.69
CA ALA A 283 -11.05 43.96 6.22
C ALA A 283 -11.08 45.05 5.11
N SER A 284 -12.17 45.81 5.12
CA SER A 284 -12.30 47.27 4.92
C SER A 284 -11.42 48.04 3.91
N ALA A 285 -12.11 48.48 2.85
CA ALA A 285 -12.21 49.84 2.34
C ALA A 285 -11.01 50.80 2.48
N THR A 286 -10.43 51.20 1.34
CA THR A 286 -10.14 52.60 1.00
C THR A 286 -10.11 52.77 -0.52
N ALA A 287 -10.37 53.99 -0.97
CA ALA A 287 -10.96 54.33 -2.25
C ALA A 287 -9.99 54.51 -3.42
N ALA A 288 -10.60 54.39 -4.62
CA ALA A 288 -10.35 55.13 -5.86
C ALA A 288 -9.04 54.92 -6.64
N SER A 289 -9.16 54.40 -7.86
CA SER A 289 -9.15 55.27 -9.04
C SER A 289 -9.73 54.56 -10.27
N SER A 290 -10.58 55.31 -10.97
CA SER A 290 -11.31 54.97 -12.17
C SER A 290 -10.46 55.17 -13.43
N SER A 291 -10.60 54.29 -14.41
CA SER A 291 -10.57 54.71 -15.81
C SER A 291 -11.52 53.87 -16.66
N SER A 292 -12.59 54.56 -17.07
CA SER A 292 -13.61 54.21 -18.05
C SER A 292 -13.06 53.73 -19.40
N PHE A 293 -13.73 52.75 -20.00
CA PHE A 293 -13.90 52.71 -21.46
C PHE A 293 -15.35 52.38 -21.80
N VAL A 294 -16.10 53.41 -22.16
CA VAL A 294 -17.45 53.36 -22.73
C VAL A 294 -17.29 53.27 -24.24
N GLY A 295 -17.81 52.19 -24.83
CA GLY A 295 -17.89 51.98 -26.28
C GLY A 295 -19.31 51.65 -26.70
N THR A 296 -19.99 52.67 -27.19
CA THR A 296 -21.33 52.78 -27.80
C THR A 296 -21.92 51.56 -28.52
N HIS A 297 -23.20 51.28 -28.20
CA HIS A 297 -24.12 50.42 -28.96
C HIS A 297 -24.44 50.98 -30.35
N LYS A 298 -24.35 50.13 -31.39
CA LYS A 298 -25.22 50.20 -32.58
C LYS A 298 -26.13 48.98 -32.59
N LYS A 299 -27.44 49.25 -32.70
CA LYS A 299 -28.51 48.26 -32.81
C LYS A 299 -28.41 47.56 -34.17
N GLY A 300 -28.43 46.22 -34.16
CA GLY A 300 -28.55 45.38 -35.33
C GLY A 300 -28.83 43.94 -34.90
N ILE A 301 -30.02 43.45 -35.22
CA ILE A 301 -30.53 42.12 -34.87
C ILE A 301 -29.70 41.05 -35.59
N VAL A 302 -28.93 40.24 -34.84
CA VAL A 302 -28.41 38.94 -35.28
C VAL A 302 -28.46 37.97 -34.10
N VAL A 303 -29.65 37.49 -33.75
CA VAL A 303 -29.84 36.53 -32.63
C VAL A 303 -29.88 35.07 -33.12
N SER A 304 -29.69 34.79 -34.41
CA SER A 304 -29.91 33.43 -34.94
C SER A 304 -28.65 32.56 -35.06
N SER A 305 -27.43 33.13 -35.08
CA SER A 305 -26.22 32.35 -35.38
C SER A 305 -25.48 31.86 -34.13
N PHE A 306 -25.55 32.57 -33.01
CA PHE A 306 -24.85 32.19 -31.78
C PHE A 306 -25.48 30.97 -31.09
N PHE A 307 -26.82 30.90 -31.03
CA PHE A 307 -27.52 29.75 -30.43
C PHE A 307 -27.37 28.47 -31.24
N VAL A 308 -27.29 28.57 -32.58
CA VAL A 308 -27.03 27.41 -33.44
C VAL A 308 -25.60 26.91 -33.27
N ALA A 309 -24.61 27.81 -33.20
CA ALA A 309 -23.22 27.43 -32.94
C ALA A 309 -23.04 26.80 -31.55
N LEU A 310 -23.72 27.33 -30.53
CA LEU A 310 -23.69 26.79 -29.18
C LEU A 310 -24.34 25.39 -29.11
N ALA A 311 -25.48 25.19 -29.78
CA ALA A 311 -26.13 23.89 -29.87
C ALA A 311 -25.25 22.85 -30.58
N LEU A 312 -24.60 23.24 -31.69
CA LEU A 312 -23.66 22.36 -32.40
C LEU A 312 -22.44 22.02 -31.54
N PHE A 313 -21.92 22.96 -30.75
CA PHE A 313 -20.82 22.71 -29.82
C PHE A 313 -21.21 21.70 -28.72
N PHE A 314 -22.43 21.78 -28.17
CA PHE A 314 -22.88 20.80 -27.18
C PHE A 314 -23.14 19.42 -27.79
N VAL A 315 -23.61 19.34 -29.03
CA VAL A 315 -23.78 18.07 -29.75
C VAL A 315 -22.43 17.42 -30.05
N THR A 316 -21.42 18.19 -30.48
CA THR A 316 -20.07 17.65 -30.72
C THR A 316 -19.40 17.23 -29.40
N LEU A 317 -19.58 17.99 -28.32
CA LEU A 317 -19.09 17.62 -26.99
C LEU A 317 -19.77 16.33 -26.49
N ALA A 318 -21.08 16.17 -26.69
CA ALA A 318 -21.81 14.97 -26.31
C ALA A 318 -21.34 13.74 -27.10
N LEU A 319 -21.10 13.88 -28.41
CA LEU A 319 -20.53 12.81 -29.24
C LEU A 319 -19.10 12.47 -28.80
N LEU A 320 -18.28 13.47 -28.46
CA LEU A 320 -16.94 13.25 -27.89
C LEU A 320 -17.02 12.48 -26.57
N MET A 321 -17.93 12.85 -25.67
CA MET A 321 -18.15 12.16 -24.40
C MET A 321 -18.64 10.71 -24.60
N VAL A 322 -19.49 10.45 -25.60
CA VAL A 322 -19.93 9.09 -25.94
C VAL A 322 -18.78 8.25 -26.50
N THR A 323 -17.96 8.81 -27.40
CA THR A 323 -16.79 8.10 -27.95
C THR A 323 -15.68 7.86 -26.92
N ILE A 324 -15.49 8.78 -25.98
CA ILE A 324 -14.59 8.60 -24.84
C ILE A 324 -15.15 7.52 -23.91
N ARG A 325 -16.45 7.55 -23.61
CA ARG A 325 -17.12 6.55 -22.76
C ARG A 325 -17.00 5.13 -23.35
N ASP A 326 -17.21 4.97 -24.66
CA ASP A 326 -17.04 3.70 -25.37
C ASP A 326 -15.58 3.21 -25.33
N ARG A 327 -14.61 4.11 -25.54
CA ARG A 327 -13.17 3.76 -25.46
C ARG A 327 -12.72 3.42 -24.04
N THR A 328 -13.27 4.08 -23.02
CA THR A 328 -12.97 3.78 -21.61
C THR A 328 -13.59 2.47 -21.13
N GLN A 329 -14.76 2.08 -21.66
CA GLN A 329 -15.39 0.81 -21.28
C GLN A 329 -14.78 -0.41 -21.99
N SER A 330 -14.32 -0.28 -23.25
CA SER A 330 -13.84 -1.47 -23.99
C SER A 330 -12.41 -1.91 -23.61
N ASN A 331 -11.54 -0.97 -23.22
CA ASN A 331 -10.09 -1.24 -23.12
C ASN A 331 -9.54 -1.27 -21.68
N PHE A 332 -10.20 -0.61 -20.72
CA PHE A 332 -9.71 -0.52 -19.34
C PHE A 332 -10.21 -1.67 -18.45
N ALA A 333 -11.50 -1.98 -18.52
CA ALA A 333 -12.10 -3.05 -17.72
C ALA A 333 -11.60 -4.44 -18.16
N THR A 334 -11.54 -4.72 -19.46
CA THR A 334 -11.22 -6.06 -19.97
C THR A 334 -9.77 -6.50 -19.70
N ARG A 335 -8.83 -5.57 -19.44
CA ARG A 335 -7.41 -5.89 -19.19
C ARG A 335 -7.01 -5.98 -17.72
N LEU A 336 -7.80 -5.41 -16.81
CA LEU A 336 -7.60 -5.56 -15.36
C LEU A 336 -8.35 -6.78 -14.77
N VAL A 337 -9.40 -7.24 -15.45
CA VAL A 337 -10.38 -8.19 -14.90
C VAL A 337 -9.94 -9.66 -15.00
N SER A 338 -9.01 -10.04 -15.90
CA SER A 338 -8.63 -11.45 -16.07
C SER A 338 -7.53 -11.97 -15.13
N GLY A 339 -6.94 -11.11 -14.28
CA GLY A 339 -5.82 -11.49 -13.40
C GLY A 339 -5.95 -11.15 -11.91
N ALA A 340 -6.91 -10.30 -11.52
CA ALA A 340 -7.03 -9.80 -10.14
C ALA A 340 -8.41 -10.02 -9.50
N LEU A 341 -9.40 -10.56 -10.22
CA LEU A 341 -10.78 -10.62 -9.73
C LEU A 341 -11.13 -11.78 -8.79
N SER A 342 -10.25 -12.75 -8.52
CA SER A 342 -10.60 -13.74 -7.48
C SER A 342 -10.44 -13.21 -6.05
N SER A 343 -9.72 -12.09 -5.86
CA SER A 343 -9.39 -11.55 -4.54
C SER A 343 -10.20 -10.30 -4.16
N ALA A 344 -10.61 -9.50 -5.15
CA ALA A 344 -11.35 -8.26 -4.93
C ALA A 344 -12.86 -8.49 -4.69
N ASP A 345 -13.47 -9.51 -5.32
CA ASP A 345 -14.89 -9.82 -5.14
C ASP A 345 -15.20 -10.31 -3.71
N TYR A 346 -14.23 -10.89 -3.01
CA TYR A 346 -14.36 -11.24 -1.59
C TYR A 346 -14.45 -10.00 -0.68
N TRP A 347 -13.68 -8.96 -0.99
CA TRP A 347 -13.64 -7.71 -0.21
C TRP A 347 -14.88 -6.84 -0.40
N LEU A 348 -15.50 -6.84 -1.59
CA LEU A 348 -16.69 -6.04 -1.87
C LEU A 348 -17.99 -6.72 -1.43
N SER A 349 -18.05 -8.06 -1.43
CA SER A 349 -19.25 -8.83 -1.06
C SER A 349 -19.64 -8.69 0.42
N GLN A 350 -18.68 -8.55 1.34
CA GLN A 350 -18.98 -8.49 2.78
C GLN A 350 -19.51 -7.14 3.29
N ARG A 351 -19.52 -6.09 2.46
CA ARG A 351 -20.10 -4.80 2.87
C ARG A 351 -21.63 -4.76 2.71
N THR A 352 -22.24 -5.76 2.07
CA THR A 352 -23.69 -5.77 1.73
C THR A 352 -24.52 -6.89 2.37
N THR A 353 -23.93 -7.83 3.10
CA THR A 353 -24.67 -8.96 3.71
C THR A 353 -24.55 -8.97 5.24
N SER A 354 -24.92 -7.86 5.88
CA SER A 354 -25.25 -7.84 7.31
C SER A 354 -26.76 -7.98 7.53
N GLN A 355 -27.36 -9.08 7.07
CA GLN A 355 -28.67 -9.58 7.52
C GLN A 355 -28.99 -10.87 6.75
N ASP A 356 -28.77 -12.00 7.40
CA ASP A 356 -29.74 -13.09 7.57
C ASP A 356 -29.09 -14.48 7.70
N SER A 357 -29.38 -15.08 8.86
CA SER A 357 -29.57 -16.52 9.14
C SER A 357 -28.55 -17.54 8.63
N TYR A 358 -27.77 -18.12 9.55
CA TYR A 358 -27.16 -19.44 9.33
C TYR A 358 -27.33 -20.36 10.55
N SER A 359 -27.97 -21.51 10.30
CA SER A 359 -28.16 -22.63 11.23
C SER A 359 -26.85 -23.39 11.51
N PRO A 360 -26.71 -24.07 12.66
CA PRO A 360 -25.47 -24.74 13.03
C PRO A 360 -25.32 -26.08 12.28
N VAL A 361 -24.16 -26.31 11.69
CA VAL A 361 -23.74 -27.63 11.17
C VAL A 361 -22.80 -28.27 12.20
N HIS A 362 -23.08 -29.54 12.46
CA HIS A 362 -22.47 -30.40 13.47
C HIS A 362 -20.93 -30.50 13.37
N SER A 363 -20.32 -30.47 14.55
CA SER A 363 -18.96 -30.91 14.87
C SER A 363 -18.82 -32.41 14.63
N ASP A 364 -17.79 -32.82 13.89
CA ASP A 364 -17.00 -34.03 14.13
C ASP A 364 -15.80 -34.08 13.15
N TYR A 365 -14.63 -33.61 13.59
CA TYR A 365 -13.34 -34.04 13.04
C TYR A 365 -12.33 -34.17 14.19
N GLU A 366 -12.19 -35.40 14.65
CA GLU A 366 -11.17 -35.85 15.58
C GLU A 366 -9.84 -36.01 14.82
N VAL A 367 -8.89 -35.10 15.04
CA VAL A 367 -7.54 -35.20 14.46
C VAL A 367 -6.70 -36.11 15.35
N GLN A 368 -6.58 -37.39 14.98
CA GLN A 368 -5.62 -38.31 15.60
C GLN A 368 -4.19 -37.97 15.14
N LEU A 369 -3.39 -37.44 16.06
CA LEU A 369 -1.94 -37.30 15.91
C LEU A 369 -1.29 -38.70 16.02
N ARG A 370 -0.67 -39.20 14.94
CA ARG A 370 0.22 -40.36 15.02
C ARG A 370 1.62 -39.93 15.48
N PRO A 371 2.27 -40.68 16.40
CA PRO A 371 3.66 -40.45 16.78
C PRO A 371 4.61 -40.92 15.67
N MET A 372 5.58 -40.07 15.31
CA MET A 372 6.70 -40.45 14.44
C MET A 372 7.79 -41.14 15.26
N ASN A 373 7.95 -42.46 15.05
CA ASN A 373 9.13 -43.20 15.49
C ASN A 373 10.07 -43.44 14.31
N HIS A 374 11.35 -43.12 14.54
CA HIS A 374 12.57 -43.66 13.95
C HIS A 374 12.67 -43.85 12.42
N LEU A 375 13.49 -43.00 11.78
CA LEU A 375 14.29 -43.36 10.61
C LEU A 375 15.75 -42.91 10.83
N GLN A 376 16.66 -43.87 10.77
CA GLN A 376 18.13 -43.71 10.78
C GLN A 376 18.65 -43.28 9.39
N PRO A 377 19.93 -42.80 9.29
CA PRO A 377 20.43 -42.05 8.14
C PRO A 377 21.18 -42.90 7.09
N GLY A 378 21.23 -42.37 5.86
CA GLY A 378 21.94 -42.86 4.65
C GLY A 378 21.08 -42.53 3.43
N GLU A 379 21.51 -41.95 2.32
CA GLU A 379 22.81 -41.87 1.64
C GLU A 379 22.89 -40.58 0.80
N GLU A 380 24.12 -40.17 0.51
CA GLU A 380 24.51 -39.13 -0.45
C GLU A 380 24.07 -39.45 -1.89
N SER A 381 23.62 -38.45 -2.66
CA SER A 381 24.10 -38.21 -4.03
C SER A 381 23.50 -36.95 -4.67
N LEU A 382 24.39 -36.03 -5.03
CA LEU A 382 24.44 -35.17 -6.22
C LEU A 382 23.16 -34.97 -7.07
N ILE A 383 22.69 -33.72 -7.17
CA ILE A 383 22.89 -32.77 -8.29
C ILE A 383 22.48 -31.37 -7.82
#